data_AF-A0A2H5FK52-F1
#
_entry.id   AF-A0A2H5FK52-F1
#
_cell.length_a   1.000
_cell.length_b   1.000
_cell.length_c   1.000
_cell.angle_alpha   90.00
_cell.angle_beta   90.00
_cell.angle_gamma   90.00
#
_symmetry.space_group_name_H-M   'P 1'
#
loop_
_entity.id
_entity.type
_entity.pdbx_description
1 polymer ?
#
loop_
_entity_poly.entity_id
_entity_poly.type
_entity_poly.pdbx_seq_one_letter_code
_entity_poly.pdbx_strand_id
1 'polypeptide(L)'
;MEQHSNAEKQARYRKKEQLKRQAGQILRKWQSEPWKHHLKSLEEVNHLIEAAIKLPSGWTEEDYSNAEKRLYYVYSEVVSPVNQLSNDVRENRNIAYESMNPADLPKINADLARAEEKTNALAFHIISALKLSGSNEADQAAALMEAMRFVGRNLINNKETPYSQATTMCLTTVNPICTRPTWYVEKLVNMLSQHLHPGLLQEIAQLLINNKSGKDNGIN
;
A
#
# COMPACT_ATOMS: atom_id res chain seq x y z
N MET A 1 -36.96 -13.89 -19.61
CA MET A 1 -37.06 -14.06 -18.14
C MET A 1 -36.62 -15.47 -17.81
N GLU A 2 -35.36 -15.65 -17.42
CA GLU A 2 -34.85 -16.95 -17.01
C GLU A 2 -35.47 -17.33 -15.66
N GLN A 3 -36.34 -18.35 -15.66
CA GLN A 3 -36.87 -18.93 -14.44
C GLN A 3 -35.77 -19.79 -13.80
N HIS A 4 -35.04 -19.21 -12.86
CA HIS A 4 -34.09 -19.98 -12.04
C HIS A 4 -34.80 -21.10 -11.30
N SER A 5 -34.28 -22.31 -11.43
CA SER A 5 -34.76 -23.49 -10.69
C SER A 5 -34.66 -23.23 -9.18
N ASN A 6 -35.53 -23.86 -8.39
CA ASN A 6 -35.52 -23.70 -6.93
C ASN A 6 -34.15 -24.09 -6.32
N ALA A 7 -33.47 -25.07 -6.93
CA ALA A 7 -32.11 -25.47 -6.57
C ALA A 7 -31.07 -24.36 -6.80
N GLU A 8 -31.17 -23.62 -7.92
CA GLU A 8 -30.26 -22.51 -8.22
C GLU A 8 -30.47 -21.33 -7.27
N LYS A 9 -31.73 -21.02 -6.95
CA LYS A 9 -32.06 -20.00 -5.95
C LYS A 9 -31.49 -20.36 -4.58
N GLN A 10 -31.60 -21.63 -4.18
CA GLN A 10 -31.04 -22.10 -2.92
C GLN A 10 -29.51 -22.08 -2.92
N ALA A 11 -28.86 -22.47 -4.02
CA ALA A 11 -27.41 -22.40 -4.17
C ALA A 11 -26.89 -20.95 -4.10
N ARG A 12 -27.55 -20.02 -4.80
CA ARG A 12 -27.24 -18.58 -4.74
C ARG A 12 -27.42 -18.03 -3.33
N TYR A 13 -28.50 -18.39 -2.65
CA TYR A 13 -28.72 -17.99 -1.25
C TYR A 13 -27.57 -18.47 -0.34
N ARG A 14 -27.15 -19.75 -0.45
CA ARG A 14 -26.06 -20.31 0.34
C ARG A 14 -24.74 -19.57 0.12
N LYS A 15 -24.40 -19.25 -1.13
CA LYS A 15 -23.21 -18.47 -1.47
C LYS A 15 -23.22 -17.07 -0.84
N LYS A 16 -24.35 -16.37 -0.93
CA LYS A 16 -24.52 -15.05 -0.30
C LYS A 16 -24.37 -15.12 1.22
N GLU A 17 -24.92 -16.15 1.86
CA GLU A 17 -24.76 -16.35 3.30
C GLU A 17 -23.32 -16.72 3.68
N GLN A 18 -22.61 -17.47 2.83
CA GLN A 18 -21.18 -17.75 3.02
C GLN A 18 -20.34 -16.46 3.01
N LEU A 19 -20.58 -15.55 2.06
CA LEU A 19 -19.90 -14.23 2.04
C LEU A 19 -20.14 -13.45 3.33
N LYS A 20 -21.40 -13.42 3.82
CA LYS A 20 -21.72 -12.76 5.10
C LYS A 20 -21.03 -13.42 6.29
N ARG A 21 -20.92 -14.74 6.31
CA ARG A 21 -20.20 -15.46 7.38
C ARG A 21 -18.72 -15.14 7.35
N GLN A 22 -18.09 -15.13 6.18
CA GLN A 22 -16.69 -14.73 6.02
C GLN A 22 -16.49 -13.29 6.49
N ALA A 23 -17.33 -12.36 6.05
CA ALA A 23 -17.34 -10.97 6.54
C ALA A 23 -17.42 -10.87 8.07
N GLY A 24 -18.33 -11.63 8.69
CA GLY A 24 -18.45 -11.69 10.15
C GLY A 24 -17.20 -12.26 10.85
N GLN A 25 -16.53 -13.24 10.24
CA GLN A 25 -15.26 -13.78 10.76
C GLN A 25 -14.13 -12.76 10.68
N ILE A 26 -14.04 -11.99 9.59
CA ILE A 26 -13.05 -10.91 9.42
C ILE A 26 -13.25 -9.86 10.52
N LEU A 27 -14.48 -9.38 10.71
CA LEU A 27 -14.80 -8.39 11.74
C LEU A 27 -14.46 -8.90 13.14
N ARG A 28 -14.84 -10.13 13.48
CA ARG A 28 -14.52 -10.73 14.79
C ARG A 28 -13.01 -10.84 15.01
N LYS A 29 -12.26 -11.25 13.98
CA LYS A 29 -10.80 -11.37 14.09
C LYS A 29 -10.16 -9.99 14.29
N TRP A 30 -10.61 -8.99 13.55
CA TRP A 30 -10.19 -7.60 13.74
C TRP A 30 -10.47 -7.10 15.16
N GLN A 31 -11.68 -7.32 15.68
CA GLN A 31 -12.04 -6.93 17.05
C GLN A 31 -11.25 -7.66 18.13
N SER A 32 -10.76 -8.87 17.85
CA SER A 32 -9.97 -9.66 18.80
C SER A 32 -8.52 -9.19 18.95
N GLU A 33 -8.03 -8.33 18.04
CA GLU A 33 -6.64 -7.85 18.04
C GLU A 33 -6.57 -6.30 17.97
N PRO A 34 -7.27 -5.55 18.85
CA PRO A 34 -7.41 -4.09 18.74
C PRO A 34 -6.07 -3.35 18.74
N TRP A 35 -5.03 -3.89 19.39
CA TRP A 35 -3.69 -3.31 19.40
C TRP A 35 -2.96 -3.37 18.05
N LYS A 36 -3.40 -4.22 17.11
CA LYS A 36 -2.80 -4.30 15.76
C LYS A 36 -3.40 -3.28 14.80
N HIS A 37 -4.51 -2.64 15.15
CA HIS A 37 -5.34 -1.89 14.20
C HIS A 37 -5.54 -0.45 14.64
N HIS A 38 -4.55 0.40 14.36
CA HIS A 38 -4.41 1.75 14.90
C HIS A 38 -4.82 2.86 13.91
N LEU A 39 -5.22 2.48 12.69
CA LEU A 39 -5.49 3.43 11.59
C LEU A 39 -6.95 3.46 11.12
N LYS A 40 -7.80 2.53 11.55
CA LYS A 40 -9.21 2.47 11.13
C LYS A 40 -10.16 2.34 12.32
N SER A 41 -11.26 3.08 12.28
CA SER A 41 -12.36 2.92 13.23
C SER A 41 -13.20 1.68 12.92
N LEU A 42 -13.98 1.21 13.89
CA LEU A 42 -14.93 0.12 13.68
C LEU A 42 -15.93 0.43 12.55
N GLU A 43 -16.36 1.69 12.45
CA GLU A 43 -17.29 2.15 11.41
C GLU A 43 -16.66 2.07 10.02
N GLU A 44 -15.40 2.51 9.88
CA GLU A 44 -14.65 2.40 8.63
C GLU A 44 -14.47 0.95 8.20
N VAL A 45 -14.17 0.05 9.16
CA VAL A 45 -14.03 -1.39 8.88
C VAL A 45 -15.35 -2.01 8.45
N ASN A 46 -16.45 -1.67 9.12
CA ASN A 46 -17.78 -2.14 8.73
C ASN A 46 -18.13 -1.67 7.31
N HIS A 47 -17.89 -0.39 7.00
CA HIS A 47 -18.17 0.15 5.67
C HIS A 47 -17.36 -0.57 4.58
N LEU A 48 -16.08 -0.87 4.82
CA LEU A 48 -15.24 -1.63 3.88
C LEU A 48 -15.78 -3.05 3.66
N ILE A 49 -16.16 -3.75 4.73
CA ILE A 49 -16.71 -5.10 4.67
C ILE A 49 -18.04 -5.11 3.91
N GLU A 50 -18.94 -4.18 4.22
CA GLU A 50 -20.25 -4.06 3.56
C GLU A 50 -20.10 -3.76 2.07
N ALA A 51 -19.18 -2.86 1.71
CA ALA A 51 -18.87 -2.57 0.32
C ALA A 51 -18.31 -3.81 -0.41
N ALA A 52 -17.43 -4.58 0.24
CA ALA A 52 -16.82 -5.77 -0.36
C ALA A 52 -17.84 -6.87 -0.69
N ILE A 53 -18.79 -7.13 0.22
CA ILE A 53 -19.81 -8.19 0.06
C ILE A 53 -21.04 -7.77 -0.73
N LYS A 54 -21.13 -6.49 -1.14
CA LYS A 54 -22.26 -5.99 -1.93
C LYS A 54 -22.28 -6.68 -3.28
N LEU A 55 -23.40 -7.33 -3.57
CA LEU A 55 -23.68 -7.98 -4.86
C LEU A 55 -24.83 -7.26 -5.58
N PRO A 56 -24.75 -7.09 -6.90
CA PRO A 56 -25.85 -6.52 -7.68
C PRO A 56 -27.08 -7.43 -7.66
N SER A 57 -28.24 -6.86 -8.00
CA SER A 57 -29.45 -7.67 -8.21
C SER A 57 -29.24 -8.59 -9.41
N GLY A 58 -29.52 -9.88 -9.27
CA GLY A 58 -29.30 -10.86 -10.34
C GLY A 58 -27.83 -11.28 -10.54
N TRP A 59 -26.97 -11.06 -9.55
CA TRP A 59 -25.53 -11.36 -9.60
C TRP A 59 -25.17 -12.72 -10.23
N THR A 60 -24.03 -12.71 -10.91
CA THR A 60 -23.42 -13.84 -11.62
C THR A 60 -22.30 -14.49 -10.80
N GLU A 61 -21.84 -15.67 -11.21
CA GLU A 61 -20.71 -16.32 -10.52
C GLU A 61 -19.43 -15.47 -10.53
N GLU A 62 -19.22 -14.68 -11.59
CA GLU A 62 -18.11 -13.73 -11.66
C GLU A 62 -18.25 -12.61 -10.62
N ASP A 63 -19.45 -12.06 -10.43
CA ASP A 63 -19.72 -11.06 -9.38
C ASP A 63 -19.42 -11.62 -7.98
N TYR A 64 -19.76 -12.89 -7.76
CA TYR A 64 -19.47 -13.61 -6.52
C TYR A 64 -17.96 -13.76 -6.31
N SER A 65 -17.23 -14.26 -7.30
CA SER A 65 -15.76 -14.39 -7.24
C SER A 65 -15.08 -13.03 -7.00
N ASN A 66 -15.58 -11.98 -7.64
CA ASN A 66 -15.07 -10.63 -7.45
C ASN A 66 -15.37 -10.11 -6.03
N ALA A 67 -16.53 -10.44 -5.44
CA ALA A 67 -16.83 -10.14 -4.05
C ALA A 67 -15.90 -10.89 -3.08
N GLU A 68 -15.59 -12.17 -3.34
CA GLU A 68 -14.61 -12.92 -2.56
C GLU A 68 -13.21 -12.30 -2.63
N LYS A 69 -12.76 -11.87 -3.82
CA LYS A 69 -11.49 -11.15 -3.98
C LYS A 69 -11.49 -9.85 -3.19
N ARG A 70 -12.53 -9.02 -3.32
CA ARG A 70 -12.68 -7.77 -2.53
C ARG A 70 -12.64 -8.06 -1.03
N LEU A 71 -13.32 -9.11 -0.58
CA LEU A 71 -13.36 -9.50 0.83
C LEU A 71 -11.99 -10.00 1.34
N TYR A 72 -11.24 -10.71 0.50
CA TYR A 72 -9.85 -11.09 0.79
C TYR A 72 -8.92 -9.87 0.87
N TYR A 73 -9.09 -8.87 -0.02
CA TYR A 73 -8.35 -7.62 0.09
C TYR A 73 -8.65 -6.91 1.41
N VAL A 74 -9.92 -6.80 1.81
CA VAL A 74 -10.29 -6.24 3.12
C VAL A 74 -9.68 -7.06 4.27
N TYR A 75 -9.65 -8.40 4.18
CA TYR A 75 -8.95 -9.20 5.19
C TYR A 75 -7.46 -8.84 5.29
N SER A 76 -6.77 -8.76 4.15
CA SER A 76 -5.35 -8.42 4.12
C SER A 76 -5.07 -7.00 4.60
N GLU A 77 -5.96 -6.05 4.33
CA GLU A 77 -5.81 -4.66 4.74
C GLU A 77 -6.09 -4.47 6.23
N VAL A 78 -7.13 -5.14 6.73
CA VAL A 78 -7.67 -4.83 8.06
C VAL A 78 -7.17 -5.81 9.12
N VAL A 79 -7.10 -7.11 8.83
CA VAL A 79 -6.74 -8.15 9.81
C VAL A 79 -5.26 -8.54 9.76
N SER A 80 -4.69 -8.62 8.55
CA SER A 80 -3.28 -8.97 8.37
C SER A 80 -2.52 -7.89 7.58
N PRO A 81 -2.60 -6.60 8.01
CA PRO A 81 -1.93 -5.53 7.29
C PRO A 81 -0.43 -5.83 7.21
N VAL A 82 0.10 -5.86 5.99
CA VAL A 82 1.55 -5.67 5.82
C VAL A 82 1.83 -4.28 6.35
N ASN A 83 2.58 -4.18 7.44
CA ASN A 83 2.94 -2.89 8.02
C ASN A 83 4.03 -2.25 7.16
N GLN A 84 3.64 -1.74 5.98
CA GLN A 84 4.55 -1.10 5.02
C GLN A 84 5.30 0.06 5.67
N LEU A 85 4.64 0.83 6.54
CA LEU A 85 5.27 1.91 7.31
C LEU A 85 6.38 1.39 8.22
N SER A 86 6.12 0.32 8.99
CA SER A 86 7.14 -0.34 9.82
C SER A 86 8.29 -0.86 8.95
N ASN A 87 7.97 -1.52 7.83
CA ASN A 87 8.98 -1.99 6.89
C ASN A 87 9.85 -0.83 6.40
N ASP A 88 9.25 0.27 5.95
CA ASP A 88 9.96 1.46 5.48
C ASP A 88 10.80 2.13 6.57
N VAL A 89 10.32 2.14 7.82
CA VAL A 89 11.06 2.69 8.97
C VAL A 89 12.25 1.79 9.35
N ARG A 90 12.09 0.47 9.25
CA ARG A 90 13.09 -0.52 9.68
C ARG A 90 14.12 -0.88 8.60
N GLU A 91 13.77 -0.82 7.32
CA GLU A 91 14.51 -1.45 6.22
C GLU A 91 16.01 -1.11 6.22
N ASN A 92 16.40 0.16 6.37
CA ASN A 92 17.81 0.54 6.44
C ASN A 92 18.38 0.60 7.86
N ARG A 93 17.53 0.64 8.89
CA ARG A 93 18.00 0.65 10.28
C ARG A 93 18.55 -0.72 10.65
N ASN A 94 17.91 -1.78 10.16
CA ASN A 94 18.37 -3.16 10.32
C ASN A 94 19.78 -3.40 9.74
N ILE A 95 20.14 -2.72 8.65
CA ILE A 95 21.46 -2.84 8.01
C ILE A 95 22.54 -2.15 8.84
N ALA A 96 22.21 -1.02 9.47
CA ALA A 96 23.09 -0.39 10.47
C ALA A 96 23.31 -1.26 11.72
N TYR A 97 22.55 -2.35 11.91
CA TYR A 97 22.61 -3.25 13.06
C TYR A 97 23.33 -4.58 12.78
N GLU A 98 23.76 -4.85 11.54
CA GLU A 98 24.44 -6.11 11.18
C GLU A 98 25.79 -6.31 11.91
N SER A 99 26.36 -5.26 12.50
CA SER A 99 27.62 -5.29 13.25
C SER A 99 27.49 -4.84 14.71
N MET A 100 26.29 -4.84 15.30
CA MET A 100 26.07 -4.35 16.68
C MET A 100 26.24 -5.41 17.78
N ASN A 101 26.63 -4.96 18.96
CA ASN A 101 26.78 -5.79 20.15
C ASN A 101 25.40 -6.26 20.64
N PRO A 102 25.21 -7.56 20.96
CA PRO A 102 23.96 -8.07 21.53
C PRO A 102 23.44 -7.30 22.75
N ALA A 103 24.33 -6.66 23.52
CA ALA A 103 23.96 -5.83 24.66
C ALA A 103 23.16 -4.56 24.30
N ASP A 104 23.30 -4.06 23.07
CA ASP A 104 22.61 -2.84 22.60
C ASP A 104 21.22 -3.13 22.00
N LEU A 105 20.90 -4.41 21.74
CA LEU A 105 19.63 -4.84 21.13
C LEU A 105 18.38 -4.32 21.87
N PRO A 106 18.29 -4.31 23.21
CA PRO A 106 17.11 -3.77 23.89
C PRO A 106 16.88 -2.29 23.59
N LYS A 107 17.96 -1.49 23.56
CA LYS A 107 17.89 -0.06 23.28
C LYS A 107 17.51 0.20 21.81
N ILE A 108 18.14 -0.53 20.90
CA ILE A 108 17.83 -0.47 19.46
C ILE A 108 16.35 -0.77 19.20
N ASN A 109 15.84 -1.86 19.77
CA ASN A 109 14.44 -2.25 19.63
C ASN A 109 13.50 -1.18 20.20
N ALA A 110 13.85 -0.57 21.34
CA ALA A 110 13.08 0.52 21.91
C ALA A 110 13.09 1.77 21.02
N ASP A 111 14.23 2.12 20.44
CA ASP A 111 14.35 3.28 19.54
C ASP A 111 13.63 3.05 18.20
N LEU A 112 13.65 1.81 17.67
CA LEU A 112 12.85 1.41 16.51
C LEU A 112 11.35 1.53 16.81
N ALA A 113 10.88 0.95 17.92
CA ALA A 113 9.48 1.03 18.31
C ALA A 113 9.02 2.49 18.47
N ARG A 114 9.83 3.33 19.12
CA ARG A 114 9.54 4.76 19.28
C ARG A 114 9.47 5.48 17.94
N ALA A 115 10.34 5.14 17.00
CA ALA A 115 10.31 5.76 15.67
C ALA A 115 9.10 5.32 14.85
N GLU A 116 8.68 4.06 14.96
CA GLU A 116 7.44 3.58 14.35
C GLU A 116 6.23 4.29 14.93
N GLU A 117 6.15 4.42 16.25
CA GLU A 117 5.08 5.15 16.92
C GLU A 117 5.00 6.61 16.44
N LYS A 118 6.14 7.32 16.41
CA LYS A 118 6.21 8.69 15.89
C LYS A 118 5.80 8.78 14.41
N THR A 119 6.22 7.82 13.59
CA THR A 119 5.90 7.81 12.17
C THR A 119 4.42 7.49 11.94
N ASN A 120 3.84 6.58 12.71
CA ASN A 120 2.41 6.28 12.73
C ASN A 120 1.58 7.50 13.15
N ALA A 121 2.00 8.20 14.20
CA ALA A 121 1.34 9.43 14.64
C ALA A 121 1.37 10.51 13.55
N LEU A 122 2.52 10.69 12.89
CA LEU A 122 2.65 11.62 11.77
C LEU A 122 1.74 11.23 10.59
N ALA A 123 1.72 9.96 10.21
CA ALA A 123 0.86 9.45 9.15
C ALA A 123 -0.62 9.69 9.49
N PHE A 124 -1.04 9.42 10.73
CA PHE A 124 -2.39 9.69 11.20
C PHE A 124 -2.76 11.17 11.11
N HIS A 125 -1.84 12.08 11.49
CA HIS A 125 -2.06 13.52 11.37
C HIS A 125 -2.22 13.96 9.91
N ILE A 126 -1.39 13.45 9.00
CA ILE A 126 -1.49 13.76 7.57
C ILE A 126 -2.83 13.24 7.00
N ILE A 127 -3.20 12.00 7.28
CA ILE A 127 -4.48 11.40 6.84
C ILE A 127 -5.66 12.22 7.39
N SER A 128 -5.61 12.59 8.67
CA SER A 128 -6.66 13.41 9.28
C SER A 128 -6.76 14.78 8.63
N ALA A 129 -5.62 15.44 8.35
CA ALA A 129 -5.59 16.72 7.66
C ALA A 129 -6.20 16.64 6.26
N LEU A 130 -5.93 15.56 5.51
CA LEU A 130 -6.54 15.33 4.20
C LEU A 130 -8.06 15.18 4.32
N LYS A 131 -8.55 14.34 5.24
CA LYS A 131 -9.99 14.13 5.48
C LYS A 131 -10.70 15.43 5.87
N LEU A 132 -10.07 16.28 6.66
CA LEU A 132 -10.64 17.53 7.16
C LEU A 132 -10.48 18.72 6.18
N SER A 133 -9.66 18.59 5.15
CA SER A 133 -9.35 19.67 4.20
C SER A 133 -10.55 20.13 3.36
N GLY A 134 -11.59 19.29 3.23
CA GLY A 134 -12.72 19.53 2.31
C GLY A 134 -12.34 19.51 0.82
N SER A 135 -11.09 19.19 0.49
CA SER A 135 -10.59 19.10 -0.88
C SER A 135 -11.05 17.78 -1.53
N ASN A 136 -11.26 17.80 -2.85
CA ASN A 136 -11.54 16.57 -3.60
C ASN A 136 -10.29 15.66 -3.68
N GLU A 137 -10.48 14.43 -4.13
CA GLU A 137 -9.42 13.41 -4.19
C GLU A 137 -8.22 13.84 -5.06
N ALA A 138 -8.45 14.55 -6.16
CA ALA A 138 -7.39 15.01 -7.05
C ALA A 138 -6.53 16.11 -6.38
N ASP A 139 -7.17 17.05 -5.69
CA ASP A 139 -6.50 18.13 -4.96
C ASP A 139 -5.73 17.56 -3.75
N GLN A 140 -6.30 16.57 -3.05
CA GLN A 140 -5.61 15.84 -1.99
C GLN A 140 -4.36 15.11 -2.52
N ALA A 141 -4.46 14.47 -3.68
CA ALA A 141 -3.32 13.82 -4.32
C ALA A 141 -2.24 14.84 -4.72
N ALA A 142 -2.61 16.00 -5.25
CA ALA A 142 -1.68 17.06 -5.57
C ALA A 142 -0.95 17.60 -4.32
N ALA A 143 -1.67 17.79 -3.20
CA ALA A 143 -1.09 18.20 -1.93
C ALA A 143 -0.10 17.17 -1.39
N LEU A 144 -0.45 15.88 -1.44
CA LEU A 144 0.46 14.79 -1.07
C LEU A 144 1.71 14.75 -1.93
N MET A 145 1.57 14.95 -3.25
CA MET A 145 2.72 15.01 -4.16
C MET A 145 3.67 16.16 -3.81
N GLU A 146 3.17 17.33 -3.40
CA GLU A 146 4.06 18.41 -2.96
C GLU A 146 4.75 18.11 -1.62
N ALA A 147 4.06 17.47 -0.67
CA ALA A 147 4.69 16.98 0.56
C ALA A 147 5.82 15.97 0.25
N MET A 148 5.59 15.05 -0.69
CA MET A 148 6.61 14.11 -1.16
C MET A 148 7.80 14.81 -1.82
N ARG A 149 7.56 15.84 -2.65
CA ARG A 149 8.64 16.65 -3.23
C ARG A 149 9.43 17.37 -2.17
N PHE A 150 8.78 17.94 -1.16
CA PHE A 150 9.43 18.58 -0.02
C PHE A 150 10.37 17.60 0.71
N VAL A 151 9.89 16.40 1.02
CA VAL A 151 10.72 15.35 1.63
C VAL A 151 11.86 14.96 0.69
N GLY A 152 11.57 14.67 -0.59
CA GLY A 152 12.57 14.28 -1.58
C GLY A 152 13.69 15.31 -1.75
N ARG A 153 13.38 16.61 -1.74
CA ARG A 153 14.38 17.69 -1.76
C ARG A 153 15.31 17.63 -0.55
N ASN A 154 14.77 17.33 0.64
CA ASN A 154 15.59 17.16 1.85
C ASN A 154 16.47 15.90 1.77
N LEU A 155 15.97 14.82 1.17
CA LEU A 155 16.72 13.57 1.01
C LEU A 155 17.93 13.71 0.08
N ILE A 156 17.82 14.46 -1.02
CA ILE A 156 18.95 14.72 -1.94
C ILE A 156 20.15 15.32 -1.20
N ASN A 157 19.88 16.20 -0.23
CA ASN A 157 20.92 16.90 0.51
C ASN A 157 21.50 16.08 1.68
N ASN A 158 20.93 14.92 1.98
CA ASN A 158 21.33 14.09 3.12
C ASN A 158 22.03 12.79 2.66
N LYS A 159 23.34 12.73 2.86
CA LYS A 159 24.19 11.59 2.47
C LYS A 159 23.90 10.31 3.25
N GLU A 160 23.30 10.41 4.43
CA GLU A 160 23.00 9.27 5.31
C GLU A 160 21.54 8.79 5.18
N THR A 161 20.86 9.19 4.09
CA THR A 161 19.44 8.88 3.90
C THR A 161 19.19 7.37 3.89
N PRO A 162 18.31 6.88 4.79
CA PRO A 162 17.77 5.53 4.73
C PRO A 162 17.13 5.21 3.38
N TYR A 163 17.54 4.11 2.75
CA TYR A 163 16.84 3.62 1.57
C TYR A 163 15.67 2.72 1.97
N SER A 164 14.50 3.06 1.44
CA SER A 164 13.26 2.29 1.59
C SER A 164 12.38 2.53 0.36
N GLN A 165 11.23 1.86 0.27
CA GLN A 165 10.28 2.16 -0.80
C GLN A 165 9.76 3.60 -0.67
N ALA A 166 9.44 4.04 0.55
CA ALA A 166 9.00 5.41 0.80
C ALA A 166 10.04 6.47 0.36
N THR A 167 11.32 6.30 0.69
CA THR A 167 12.35 7.29 0.30
C THR A 167 12.63 7.25 -1.20
N THR A 168 12.57 6.08 -1.82
CA THR A 168 12.64 5.92 -3.28
C THR A 168 11.50 6.66 -3.97
N MET A 169 10.28 6.55 -3.45
CA MET A 169 9.14 7.21 -4.06
C MET A 169 9.23 8.74 -3.92
N CYS A 170 9.69 9.25 -2.77
CA CYS A 170 9.98 10.68 -2.60
C CYS A 170 11.03 11.19 -3.61
N LEU A 171 12.14 10.45 -3.79
CA LEU A 171 13.19 10.77 -4.76
C LEU A 171 12.74 10.68 -6.23
N THR A 172 11.63 9.99 -6.50
CA THR A 172 11.06 9.92 -7.85
C THR A 172 10.32 11.21 -8.20
N THR A 173 9.80 11.93 -7.20
CA THR A 173 9.02 13.17 -7.39
C THR A 173 9.87 14.43 -7.65
N VAL A 174 11.17 14.38 -7.34
CA VAL A 174 12.08 15.52 -7.45
C VAL A 174 12.57 15.75 -8.89
N ASN A 175 13.03 16.97 -9.17
CA ASN A 175 13.51 17.34 -10.50
C ASN A 175 14.60 16.39 -11.01
N PRO A 176 14.51 15.88 -12.26
CA PRO A 176 15.54 15.02 -12.86
C PRO A 176 16.97 15.56 -12.83
N ILE A 177 17.14 16.89 -12.79
CA ILE A 177 18.44 17.57 -12.72
C ILE A 177 19.18 17.24 -11.41
N CYS A 178 18.46 16.90 -10.34
CA CYS A 178 19.08 16.56 -9.07
C CYS A 178 19.75 15.18 -9.14
N THR A 179 21.02 15.12 -8.71
CA THR A 179 21.73 13.85 -8.55
C THR A 179 21.06 13.01 -7.47
N ARG A 180 20.68 11.78 -7.83
CA ARG A 180 20.08 10.81 -6.90
C ARG A 180 21.16 9.93 -6.25
N PRO A 181 20.91 9.38 -5.05
CA PRO A 181 21.78 8.38 -4.45
C PRO A 181 22.00 7.18 -5.37
N THR A 182 23.19 6.55 -5.29
CA THR A 182 23.56 5.43 -6.18
C THR A 182 22.64 4.21 -6.06
N TRP A 183 22.09 3.97 -4.87
CA TRP A 183 21.15 2.88 -4.60
C TRP A 183 19.76 3.09 -5.21
N TYR A 184 19.43 4.32 -5.65
CA TYR A 184 18.07 4.70 -6.05
C TYR A 184 17.50 3.83 -7.18
N VAL A 185 18.29 3.60 -8.23
CA VAL A 185 17.82 2.90 -9.44
C VAL A 185 17.48 1.46 -9.12
N GLU A 186 18.35 0.77 -8.39
CA GLU A 186 18.12 -0.61 -7.97
C GLU A 186 16.86 -0.72 -7.12
N LYS A 187 16.70 0.19 -6.14
CA LYS A 187 15.53 0.18 -5.26
C LYS A 187 14.23 0.49 -6.01
N LEU A 188 14.27 1.39 -6.98
CA LEU A 188 13.12 1.69 -7.85
C LEU A 188 12.71 0.47 -8.66
N VAL A 189 13.67 -0.25 -9.27
CA VAL A 189 13.39 -1.47 -10.04
C VAL A 189 12.80 -2.55 -9.14
N ASN A 190 13.37 -2.77 -7.96
CA ASN A 190 12.85 -3.73 -6.98
C ASN A 190 11.42 -3.37 -6.57
N MET A 191 11.14 -2.10 -6.28
CA MET A 191 9.80 -1.63 -5.95
C MET A 191 8.81 -1.87 -7.10
N LEU A 192 9.16 -1.50 -8.34
CA LEU A 192 8.31 -1.72 -9.50
C LEU A 192 8.03 -3.21 -9.71
N SER A 193 9.04 -4.06 -9.56
CA SER A 193 8.91 -5.51 -9.75
C SER A 193 7.92 -6.17 -8.77
N GLN A 194 7.77 -5.60 -7.56
CA GLN A 194 6.88 -6.11 -6.52
C GLN A 194 5.43 -5.64 -6.69
N HIS A 195 5.21 -4.50 -7.36
CA HIS A 195 3.89 -3.86 -7.43
C HIS A 195 3.22 -3.96 -8.81
N LEU A 196 3.97 -4.32 -9.85
CA LEU A 196 3.44 -4.42 -11.20
C LEU A 196 3.31 -5.88 -11.64
N HIS A 197 2.26 -6.16 -12.42
CA HIS A 197 2.11 -7.46 -13.06
C HIS A 197 3.31 -7.72 -14.01
N PRO A 198 3.85 -8.95 -14.09
CA PRO A 198 5.01 -9.27 -14.95
C PRO A 198 4.86 -8.82 -16.41
N GLY A 199 3.66 -8.93 -16.98
CA GLY A 199 3.37 -8.44 -18.34
C GLY A 199 3.54 -6.93 -18.51
N LEU A 200 3.13 -6.12 -17.52
CA LEU A 200 3.31 -4.66 -17.54
C LEU A 200 4.78 -4.28 -17.35
N LEU A 201 5.52 -5.02 -16.52
CA LEU A 201 6.96 -4.81 -16.38
C LEU A 201 7.70 -5.04 -17.69
N GLN A 202 7.33 -6.08 -18.43
CA GLN A 202 7.90 -6.37 -19.74
C GLN A 202 7.57 -5.26 -20.74
N GLU A 203 6.34 -4.74 -20.74
CA GLU A 203 5.95 -3.62 -21.59
C GLU A 203 6.74 -2.34 -21.27
N ILE A 204 6.86 -1.98 -19.98
CA ILE A 204 7.66 -0.84 -19.55
C ILE A 204 9.12 -1.00 -19.97
N ALA A 205 9.70 -2.20 -19.78
CA ALA A 205 11.07 -2.48 -20.19
C ALA A 205 11.26 -2.28 -21.69
N GLN A 206 10.33 -2.76 -22.52
CA GLN A 206 10.37 -2.58 -23.97
C GLN A 206 10.28 -1.10 -24.37
N LEU A 207 9.38 -0.33 -23.74
CA LEU A 207 9.24 1.11 -23.99
C LEU A 207 10.50 1.89 -23.61
N LEU A 208 11.15 1.53 -22.51
CA LEU A 208 12.40 2.16 -22.07
C LEU A 208 13.57 1.87 -23.02
N ILE A 209 13.68 0.63 -23.52
CA ILE A 209 14.69 0.24 -24.52
C ILE A 209 14.45 0.99 -25.83
N ASN A 210 13.22 1.02 -26.32
CA ASN A 210 12.84 1.67 -27.57
C ASN A 210 13.09 3.19 -27.52
N ASN A 211 12.79 3.84 -26.39
CA ASN A 211 13.06 5.27 -26.18
C ASN A 211 14.56 5.62 -26.20
N LYS A 212 15.45 4.70 -25.85
CA LYS A 212 16.90 4.88 -26.03
C LYS A 212 17.29 4.79 -27.50
N SER A 213 16.76 3.81 -28.24
CA SER A 213 17.07 3.63 -29.67
C SER A 213 16.57 4.75 -30.58
N GLY A 214 15.55 5.51 -30.17
CA GLY A 214 15.04 6.66 -30.92
C GLY A 214 15.92 7.92 -30.82
N LYS A 215 16.81 8.01 -29.83
CA LYS A 215 17.74 9.15 -29.68
C LYS A 215 19.05 8.99 -30.47
N ASP A 216 19.41 7.76 -30.84
CA ASP A 216 20.62 7.49 -31.64
C ASP A 216 20.38 7.63 -33.16
N ASN A 217 19.11 7.73 -33.60
CA ASN A 217 18.75 7.92 -35.02
C ASN A 217 18.39 9.38 -35.38
N GLY A 218 18.68 10.33 -34.49
CA GLY A 218 18.33 11.74 -34.63
C GLY A 218 19.54 12.67 -34.61
N ILE A 219 20.55 12.41 -35.45
CA ILE A 219 21.54 13.40 -35.87
C ILE A 219 21.44 13.50 -37.40
N ASN A 220 20.72 14.53 -37.86
CA ASN A 220 20.91 15.22 -39.13
C ASN A 220 20.76 16.72 -38.85
#